data_AF-A0A2D9Y4E6-F1
#
_entry.id   AF-A0A2D9Y4E6-F1
#
_cell.length_a   1.000
_cell.length_b   1.000
_cell.length_c   1.000
_cell.angle_alpha   90.00
_cell.angle_beta   90.00
_cell.angle_gamma   90.00
#
_symmetry.space_group_name_H-M   'P 1'
#
loop_
_entity.id
_entity.type
_entity.pdbx_description
1 polymer ?
#
loop_
_entity_poly.entity_id
_entity_poly.type
_entity_poly.pdbx_seq_one_letter_code
_entity_poly.pdbx_strand_id
1 'polypeptide(L)' 'MSIEETLLEYHRITGRSQEYLIKVIDEIPDNIYDTRSVCINNQHVQFYEKIDLDKGKSIIYWKLDTVKAIEE' A
#
# COMPACT_ATOMS: atom_id res chain seq x y z
N MET A 1 -9.31 -2.73 -13.38
CA MET A 1 -8.96 -2.10 -12.10
C MET A 1 -7.47 -2.25 -11.90
N SER A 2 -6.76 -1.13 -11.85
CA SER A 2 -5.35 -1.10 -11.45
C SER A 2 -5.22 -1.28 -9.94
N ILE A 3 -4.07 -1.76 -9.47
CA ILE A 3 -3.78 -1.92 -8.03
C ILE A 3 -3.97 -0.60 -7.28
N GLU A 4 -3.62 0.53 -7.91
CA GLU A 4 -3.82 1.88 -7.38
C GLU A 4 -5.31 2.21 -7.16
N GLU A 5 -6.20 1.80 -8.07
CA GLU A 5 -7.64 2.03 -7.92
C GLU A 5 -8.21 1.17 -6.80
N THR A 6 -7.81 -0.10 -6.72
CA THR A 6 -8.21 -1.00 -5.63
C THR A 6 -7.71 -0.50 -4.28
N LEU A 7 -6.52 0.09 -4.23
CA LEU A 7 -5.97 0.73 -3.05
C LEU A 7 -6.76 1.96 -2.63
N LEU A 8 -7.05 2.86 -3.56
CA LEU A 8 -7.91 4.03 -3.29
C LEU A 8 -9.27 3.59 -2.78
N GLU A 9 -9.86 2.58 -3.37
CA GLU A 9 -11.17 2.07 -2.97
C GLU A 9 -11.14 1.41 -1.59
N TYR A 10 -10.15 0.55 -1.32
CA TYR A 10 -9.95 -0.04 0.01
C TYR A 10 -9.85 1.04 1.08
N HIS A 11 -8.96 2.02 0.90
CA HIS A 11 -8.79 3.12 1.86
C HIS A 11 -9.96 4.10 1.88
N ARG A 12 -10.75 4.22 0.80
CA ARG A 12 -11.99 4.99 0.83
C ARG A 12 -13.07 4.30 1.67
N ILE A 13 -13.11 2.97 1.67
CA ILE A 13 -14.06 2.17 2.44
C ILE A 13 -13.61 2.02 3.90
N THR A 14 -12.32 1.79 4.13
CA THR A 14 -11.75 1.54 5.47
C THR A 14 -11.21 2.80 6.16
N GLY A 15 -10.93 3.85 5.39
CA GLY A 15 -10.21 5.05 5.85
C GLY A 15 -11.13 6.20 6.23
N ARG A 16 -10.75 6.88 7.31
CA ARG A 16 -11.47 7.95 8.02
C ARG A 16 -11.52 9.28 7.26
N SER A 17 -12.01 9.31 6.02
CA SER A 17 -12.17 10.54 5.21
C SER A 17 -10.91 11.44 5.14
N GLN A 18 -9.72 10.84 5.21
CA GLN A 18 -8.45 11.56 5.21
C GLN A 18 -7.85 11.56 3.80
N GLU A 19 -7.07 12.58 3.45
CA GLU A 19 -6.36 12.61 2.16
C GLU A 19 -5.21 11.60 2.17
N TYR A 20 -5.30 10.59 1.30
CA TYR A 20 -4.27 9.58 1.11
C TYR A 20 -3.48 9.84 -0.18
N LEU A 21 -2.17 9.63 -0.14
CA LEU A 21 -1.30 9.70 -1.31
C LEU A 21 -0.67 8.32 -1.55
N ILE A 22 -0.93 7.72 -2.71
CA ILE A 22 -0.41 6.40 -3.06
C ILE A 22 0.90 6.55 -3.82
N LYS A 23 1.93 5.81 -3.42
CA LYS A 23 3.22 5.75 -4.12
C LYS A 23 3.68 4.31 -4.29
N VAL A 24 4.11 3.95 -5.50
CA VAL A 24 4.86 2.72 -5.68
C VAL A 24 6.27 2.90 -5.14
N ILE A 25 6.78 1.88 -4.47
CA ILE A 25 8.14 1.85 -3.93
C ILE A 25 8.82 0.54 -4.33
N ASP A 26 10.13 0.61 -4.52
CA ASP A 26 10.99 -0.57 -4.63
C ASP A 26 11.48 -1.00 -3.23
N GLU A 27 11.85 -0.02 -2.42
CA GLU A 27 12.39 -0.21 -1.07
C GLU A 27 11.42 0.32 0.00
N ILE A 28 11.32 -0.42 1.11
CA ILE A 28 10.44 -0.07 2.23
C ILE A 28 11.05 1.14 2.95
N PRO A 29 10.35 2.29 3.05
CA PRO A 29 10.90 3.44 3.73
C PRO A 29 10.92 3.22 5.24
N ASP A 30 11.98 3.66 5.92
CA ASP A 30 12.00 3.72 7.38
C ASP A 30 10.88 4.65 7.88
N ASN A 31 10.22 4.25 8.98
CA ASN A 31 9.03 4.89 9.58
C ASN A 31 7.68 4.54 8.92
N ILE A 32 7.46 3.25 8.66
CA ILE A 32 6.11 2.73 8.41
C ILE A 32 5.35 2.62 9.73
N TYR A 33 4.12 3.10 9.73
CA TYR A 33 3.20 2.96 10.86
C TYR A 33 2.51 1.59 10.84
N ASP A 34 2.03 1.17 9.67
CA ASP A 34 1.33 -0.10 9.50
C ASP A 34 1.77 -0.81 8.22
N THR A 35 1.96 -2.12 8.29
CA THR A 35 2.30 -2.96 7.13
C THR A 35 1.20 -3.98 6.92
N ARG A 36 0.69 -4.09 5.69
CA ARG A 36 -0.32 -5.09 5.31
C ARG A 36 0.09 -5.79 4.04
N SER A 37 -0.32 -7.03 3.90
CA SER A 37 -0.13 -7.80 2.67
C SER A 37 -1.47 -8.34 2.23
N VAL A 38 -1.84 -8.10 0.97
CA VAL A 38 -3.06 -8.67 0.38
C VAL A 38 -2.75 -9.29 -0.96
N CYS A 39 -3.60 -10.22 -1.39
CA CYS A 39 -3.53 -10.79 -2.72
C CYS A 39 -4.59 -10.13 -3.61
N ILE A 40 -4.17 -9.48 -4.69
CA ILE A 40 -5.04 -8.84 -5.69
C ILE A 40 -4.75 -9.51 -7.03
N ASN A 41 -5.76 -10.09 -7.69
CA ASN A 41 -5.60 -10.75 -8.99
C ASN A 41 -4.45 -11.78 -9.01
N ASN A 42 -4.32 -12.59 -7.95
CA ASN A 42 -3.25 -13.59 -7.80
C ASN A 42 -1.83 -12.99 -7.67
N GLN A 43 -1.71 -11.67 -7.49
CA GLN A 43 -0.46 -10.98 -7.20
C GLN A 43 -0.44 -10.61 -5.72
N HIS A 44 0.67 -10.94 -5.05
CA HIS A 44 0.88 -10.51 -3.67
C HIS A 44 1.36 -9.07 -3.67
N VAL A 45 0.64 -8.23 -2.95
CA VAL A 45 0.96 -6.80 -2.83
C VAL A 45 1.17 -6.48 -1.36
N GLN A 46 2.32 -5.88 -1.06
CA GLN A 46 2.60 -5.35 0.26
C GLN A 46 2.34 -3.85 0.29
N PHE A 47 1.64 -3.42 1.33
CA PHE A 47 1.27 -2.05 1.60
C PHE A 47 1.94 -1.60 2.88
N TYR A 48 2.33 -0.34 2.88
CA TYR A 48 2.98 0.32 3.99
C TYR A 48 2.34 1.68 4.17
N GLU A 49 1.63 1.86 5.27
CA GLU A 49 1.04 3.15 5.60
C GLU A 49 2.02 3.95 6.45
N LYS A 50 2.29 5.18 6.01
CA LYS A 50 3.01 6.18 6.77
C LYS A 50 2.05 7.31 7.11
N ILE A 51 1.81 7.50 8.40
CA ILE A 51 0.97 8.58 8.90
C ILE A 51 1.88 9.75 9.25
N ASP A 52 1.74 10.84 8.52
CA ASP A 52 2.43 12.09 8.80
C ASP A 52 1.55 12.92 9.76
N LEU A 53 1.72 12.68 11.06
CA LEU A 53 0.94 13.35 12.12
C LEU A 53 1.14 14.88 12.11
N ASP A 54 2.30 15.34 11.65
CA ASP A 54 2.66 16.76 11.55
C ASP A 54 1.82 17.48 10.47
N LYS A 55 1.59 16.81 9.34
CA LYS A 55 0.85 17.36 8.20
C LYS A 55 -0.60 16.92 8.11
N GLY A 56 -1.05 16.02 8.99
CA GLY A 56 -2.38 15.42 8.94
C GLY A 56 -2.65 14.64 7.65
N LYS A 57 -1.60 14.13 6.99
CA LYS A 57 -1.69 13.39 5.73
C LYS A 57 -1.15 11.98 5.90
N SER A 58 -1.75 11.04 5.18
CA SER A 58 -1.29 9.66 5.17
C SER A 58 -0.75 9.30 3.79
N ILE A 59 0.43 8.70 3.74
CA ILE A 59 1.04 8.22 2.51
C ILE A 59 0.99 6.70 2.55
N ILE A 60 0.38 6.12 1.52
CA ILE A 60 0.32 4.67 1.35
C ILE A 60 1.39 4.32 0.32
N TYR A 61 2.40 3.59 0.75
CA TYR A 61 3.37 3.00 -0.13
C TYR A 61 2.96 1.58 -0.48
N TRP A 62 3.17 1.16 -1.71
CA TRP A 62 2.90 -0.21 -2.12
C TRP A 62 4.02 -0.75 -2.99
N LYS A 63 4.26 -2.06 -2.89
CA LYS A 63 5.15 -2.78 -3.78
C LYS A 63 4.54 -4.13 -4.15
N LEU A 64 4.85 -4.59 -5.35
CA LEU A 64 4.58 -5.96 -5.72
C LEU A 64 5.56 -6.85 -4.95
N ASP A 65 5.01 -7.73 -4.12
CA ASP A 65 5.78 -8.86 -3.65
C ASP A 65 5.93 -9.77 -4.86
N THR A 66 7.05 -9.61 -5.56
CA THR A 66 7.53 -10.64 -6.47
C THR A 66 7.95 -11.80 -5.58
N VAL A 67 6.96 -12.56 -5.10
CA VAL A 67 7.16 -13.95 -4.77
C VAL A 67 7.79 -14.50 -6.04
N LYS A 68 9.12 -14.68 -6.04
CA LYS A 68 9.80 -15.37 -7.11
C LYS A 68 8.96 -16.61 -7.33
N ALA A 69 8.31 -16.69 -8.49
CA ALA A 69 7.79 -17.96 -8.94
C ALA A 69 8.97 -18.90 -8.81
N ILE A 70 8.88 -19.82 -7.85
CA ILE A 70 9.80 -20.93 -7.78
C ILE A 70 9.45 -21.66 -9.07
N GLU A 71 10.25 -21.43 -10.11
CA GLU A 71 10.22 -22.25 -11.30
C GLU A 71 10.63 -23.65 -10.83
N GLU A 72 9.62 -24.50 -10.60
CA GLU A 72 9.78 -25.96 -10.52
C GLU A 72 9.45 -26.58 -11.88
#